data_AF-A0A1G1CID1-F1
#
_entry.id   AF-A0A1G1CID1-F1
#
_cell.length_a   1.000
_cell.length_b   1.000
_cell.length_c   1.000
_cell.angle_alpha   90.00
_cell.angle_beta   90.00
_cell.angle_gamma   90.00
#
_symmetry.space_group_name_H-M   'P 1'
#
loop_
_entity.id
_entity.type
_entity.pdbx_description
1 polymer ?
#
loop_
_entity_poly.entity_id
_entity_poly.type
_entity_poly.pdbx_seq_one_letter_code
_entity_poly.pdbx_strand_id
1 'polypeptide(L)'
;MLIVMAMIGVLLAIATVSYRTTRIRAQNARREADIQQVRTALEIYRSDNGTYPNVSVSGNMQTAVGATYLTNSVQDPVGGTYVYTYGCPASGCAAGTCTTAGREYGISYLPATLAGPGTRVCLGEP
;
A
#
# COMPACT_ATOMS: atom_id res chain seq x y z
N MET A 1 -35.10 36.29 8.10
CA MET A 1 -33.89 35.63 7.58
C MET A 1 -33.61 34.33 8.33
N LEU A 2 -34.57 33.39 8.32
CA LEU A 2 -34.50 32.12 9.07
C LEU A 2 -34.29 30.91 8.15
N ILE A 3 -34.93 30.94 6.97
CA ILE A 3 -34.86 29.87 5.97
C ILE A 3 -33.44 29.63 5.45
N VAL A 4 -32.62 30.69 5.42
CA VAL A 4 -31.23 30.64 4.93
C VAL A 4 -30.34 29.83 5.86
N MET A 5 -30.50 29.96 7.18
CA MET A 5 -29.69 29.19 8.12
C MET A 5 -30.13 27.71 8.15
N ALA A 6 -31.43 27.45 7.97
CA ALA A 6 -31.94 26.10 7.87
C ALA A 6 -31.40 25.35 6.63
N MET A 7 -31.38 26.00 5.46
CA MET A 7 -30.90 25.37 4.23
C MET A 7 -29.37 25.19 4.21
N ILE A 8 -28.60 26.11 4.80
CA ILE A 8 -27.13 25.96 4.93
C ILE A 8 -26.79 24.73 5.81
N GLY A 9 -27.54 24.49 6.89
CA GLY A 9 -27.32 23.32 7.76
C GLY A 9 -27.47 21.98 7.04
N VAL A 10 -28.46 21.86 6.16
CA VAL A 10 -28.70 20.63 5.37
C VAL A 10 -27.58 20.38 4.36
N LEU A 11 -27.13 21.42 3.66
CA LEU A 11 -26.03 21.31 2.69
C LEU A 11 -24.72 20.91 3.35
N LEU A 12 -24.41 21.47 4.54
CA LEU A 12 -23.20 21.14 5.30
C LEU A 12 -23.20 19.68 5.80
N ALA A 13 -24.36 19.17 6.25
CA ALA A 13 -24.49 17.80 6.70
C ALA A 13 -24.13 16.79 5.60
N ILE A 14 -24.64 17.00 4.37
CA ILE A 14 -24.37 16.12 3.22
C ILE A 14 -22.90 16.24 2.77
N ALA A 15 -22.35 17.46 2.75
CA ALA A 15 -20.98 17.72 2.34
C ALA A 15 -19.92 17.06 3.24
N THR A 16 -20.16 16.97 4.55
CA THR A 16 -19.18 16.37 5.48
C THR A 16 -19.03 14.86 5.31
N VAL A 17 -20.12 14.14 5.03
CA VAL A 17 -20.08 12.68 4.79
C VAL A 17 -19.39 12.37 3.47
N SER A 18 -19.71 13.10 2.40
CA SER A 18 -19.08 12.89 1.08
C SER A 18 -17.58 13.21 1.09
N TYR A 19 -17.15 14.24 1.84
CA TYR A 19 -15.75 14.61 1.97
C TYR A 19 -14.90 13.50 2.64
N ARG A 20 -15.43 12.85 3.68
CA ARG A 20 -14.73 11.76 4.39
C ARG A 20 -14.49 10.56 3.47
N THR A 21 -15.50 10.14 2.70
CA THR A 21 -15.38 8.99 1.79
C THR A 21 -14.42 9.25 0.64
N THR A 22 -14.44 10.45 0.05
CA THR A 22 -13.53 10.84 -1.04
C THR A 22 -12.07 10.82 -0.59
N ARG A 23 -11.78 11.29 0.63
CA ARG A 23 -10.42 11.27 1.18
C ARG A 23 -9.89 9.85 1.36
N ILE A 24 -10.71 8.93 1.85
CA ILE A 24 -10.33 7.51 2.01
C ILE A 24 -10.07 6.87 0.64
N ARG A 25 -10.92 7.14 -0.36
CA ARG A 25 -10.72 6.62 -1.72
C ARG A 25 -9.44 7.14 -2.36
N ALA A 26 -9.14 8.43 -2.22
CA ALA A 26 -7.89 9.02 -2.72
C ALA A 26 -6.65 8.39 -2.06
N GLN A 27 -6.72 8.09 -0.76
CA GLN A 27 -5.64 7.40 -0.05
C GLN A 27 -5.47 5.94 -0.50
N ASN A 28 -6.57 5.20 -0.70
CA ASN A 28 -6.50 3.83 -1.22
C ASN A 28 -5.91 3.79 -2.63
N ALA A 29 -6.35 4.69 -3.52
CA ALA A 29 -5.82 4.79 -4.88
C ALA A 29 -4.33 5.11 -4.89
N ARG A 30 -3.88 5.97 -3.97
CA ARG A 30 -2.45 6.24 -3.80
C ARG A 30 -1.67 5.02 -3.35
N ARG A 31 -2.17 4.29 -2.35
CA ARG A 31 -1.55 3.02 -1.89
C ARG A 31 -1.46 1.96 -2.98
N GLU A 32 -2.46 1.92 -3.86
CA GLU A 32 -2.43 1.02 -5.00
C GLU A 32 -1.36 1.42 -6.02
N ALA A 33 -1.28 2.71 -6.38
CA ALA A 33 -0.24 3.23 -7.28
C ALA A 33 1.17 3.01 -6.73
N ASP A 34 1.34 3.25 -5.44
CA ASP A 34 2.53 3.03 -4.64
C ASP A 34 3.03 1.57 -4.75
N ILE A 35 2.14 0.58 -4.57
CA ILE A 35 2.48 -0.85 -4.70
C ILE A 35 2.85 -1.19 -6.15
N GLN A 36 2.13 -0.65 -7.15
CA GLN A 36 2.45 -0.89 -8.57
C GLN A 36 3.83 -0.32 -8.95
N GLN A 37 4.21 0.81 -8.37
CA GLN A 37 5.54 1.39 -8.56
C GLN A 37 6.64 0.46 -8.03
N VAL A 38 6.46 -0.08 -6.82
CA VAL A 38 7.43 -1.04 -6.23
C VAL A 38 7.48 -2.34 -7.04
N ARG A 39 6.34 -2.83 -7.52
CA ARG A 39 6.28 -4.01 -8.40
C ARG A 39 7.10 -3.82 -9.66
N THR A 40 6.92 -2.68 -10.34
CA THR A 40 7.69 -2.35 -11.55
C THR A 40 9.18 -2.28 -11.24
N ALA A 41 9.56 -1.66 -10.13
CA ALA A 41 10.96 -1.58 -9.71
C ALA A 41 11.58 -2.96 -9.40
N LEU A 42 10.83 -3.85 -8.74
CA LEU A 42 11.24 -5.23 -8.47
C LEU A 42 11.41 -6.05 -9.76
N GLU A 43 10.56 -5.82 -10.76
CA GLU A 43 10.67 -6.50 -12.05
C GLU A 43 11.92 -6.07 -12.82
N ILE A 44 12.24 -4.77 -12.78
CA ILE A 44 13.49 -4.25 -13.36
C ILE A 44 14.69 -4.83 -12.60
N TYR A 45 14.65 -4.87 -11.26
CA TYR A 45 15.71 -5.47 -10.44
C TYR A 45 15.95 -6.94 -10.83
N ARG A 46 14.89 -7.73 -10.99
CA ARG A 46 14.97 -9.13 -11.44
C ARG A 46 15.56 -9.23 -12.84
N SER A 47 15.18 -8.35 -13.75
CA SER A 47 15.71 -8.33 -15.13
C SER A 47 17.23 -8.16 -15.13
N ASP A 48 17.77 -7.34 -14.23
CA ASP A 48 19.21 -7.06 -14.15
C ASP A 48 19.99 -8.11 -13.33
N ASN A 49 19.41 -8.60 -12.22
CA ASN A 49 20.11 -9.46 -11.26
C ASN A 49 19.74 -10.95 -11.37
N GLY A 50 18.74 -11.29 -12.20
CA GLY A 50 18.24 -12.66 -12.41
C GLY A 50 17.38 -13.21 -11.27
N THR A 51 17.29 -12.52 -10.13
CA THR A 51 16.49 -12.91 -8.96
C THR A 51 15.87 -11.69 -8.29
N TYR A 52 14.73 -11.85 -7.63
CA TYR A 52 14.20 -10.81 -6.73
C TYR A 52 15.12 -10.61 -5.51
N PRO A 53 15.09 -9.41 -4.88
CA PRO A 53 15.88 -9.16 -3.68
C PRO A 53 15.57 -10.17 -2.58
N ASN A 54 16.60 -10.88 -2.11
CA ASN A 54 16.51 -11.92 -1.10
C ASN A 54 16.51 -11.37 0.34
N VAL A 55 15.90 -10.21 0.53
CA VAL A 55 15.81 -9.50 1.81
C VAL A 55 14.35 -9.28 2.15
N SER A 56 14.01 -9.17 3.43
CA SER A 56 12.68 -8.73 3.83
C SER A 56 12.82 -7.39 4.54
N VAL A 57 12.04 -6.39 4.14
CA VAL A 57 12.13 -5.03 4.68
C VAL A 57 10.76 -4.53 5.08
N SER A 58 10.73 -3.76 6.16
CA SER A 58 9.53 -3.07 6.65
C SER A 58 9.80 -1.58 6.61
N GLY A 59 8.86 -0.82 6.04
CA GLY A 59 8.98 0.62 5.83
C GLY A 59 9.65 0.94 4.50
N ASN A 60 10.95 1.22 4.52
CA ASN A 60 11.63 1.75 3.34
C ASN A 60 11.87 0.65 2.28
N MET A 61 11.03 0.65 1.25
CA MET A 61 11.14 -0.28 0.12
C MET A 61 12.44 -0.13 -0.69
N GLN A 62 13.08 1.04 -0.66
CA GLN A 62 14.39 1.22 -1.31
C GLN A 62 15.49 0.37 -0.67
N THR A 63 15.33 -0.05 0.59
CA THR A 63 16.30 -0.94 1.22
C THR A 63 16.28 -2.34 0.61
N ALA A 64 15.14 -2.77 0.06
CA ALA A 64 15.06 -4.04 -0.67
C ALA A 64 15.44 -3.90 -2.14
N VAL A 65 14.87 -2.93 -2.84
CA VAL A 65 15.05 -2.83 -4.31
C VAL A 65 16.31 -2.05 -4.69
N GLY A 66 16.77 -1.13 -3.84
CA GLY A 66 17.86 -0.20 -4.12
C GLY A 66 17.37 1.12 -4.73
N ALA A 67 18.10 2.21 -4.42
CA ALA A 67 17.77 3.57 -4.89
C ALA A 67 17.87 3.73 -6.43
N THR A 68 18.61 2.84 -7.10
CA THR A 68 18.74 2.80 -8.56
C THR A 68 17.43 2.44 -9.25
N TYR A 69 16.63 1.55 -8.65
CA TYR A 69 15.41 1.01 -9.23
C TYR A 69 14.15 1.67 -8.70
N LEU A 70 14.22 2.19 -7.48
CA LEU A 70 13.14 2.93 -6.83
C LEU A 70 13.68 4.27 -6.33
N THR A 71 13.40 5.35 -7.05
CA THR A 71 14.01 6.68 -6.80
C THR A 71 13.53 7.34 -5.52
N ASN A 72 12.26 7.13 -5.15
CA ASN A 72 11.70 7.61 -3.89
C ASN A 72 11.05 6.44 -3.16
N SER A 73 11.31 6.35 -1.86
CA SER A 73 10.61 5.39 -1.03
C SER A 73 9.13 5.75 -0.95
N VAL A 74 8.32 4.72 -1.08
CA VAL A 74 6.88 4.82 -0.92
C VAL A 74 6.56 4.99 0.56
N GLN A 75 5.78 6.01 0.90
CA GLN A 75 5.39 6.31 2.29
C GLN A 75 3.89 6.59 2.34
N ASP A 76 3.22 5.98 3.31
CA ASP A 76 1.78 6.18 3.47
C ASP A 76 1.48 7.52 4.15
N PRO A 77 0.54 8.32 3.63
CA PRO A 77 0.22 9.64 4.17
C PRO A 77 -0.44 9.61 5.57
N VAL A 78 -0.81 8.44 6.09
CA VAL A 78 -1.50 8.24 7.38
C VAL A 78 -0.67 7.38 8.34
N GLY A 79 0.61 7.13 8.03
CA GLY A 79 1.54 6.39 8.88
C GLY A 79 1.49 4.87 8.73
N GLY A 80 0.86 4.34 7.69
CA GLY A 80 0.94 2.92 7.34
C GLY A 80 2.35 2.51 6.90
N THR A 81 2.69 1.24 7.14
CA THR A 81 3.99 0.66 6.80
C THR A 81 3.82 -0.34 5.67
N TYR A 82 4.60 -0.17 4.61
CA TYR A 82 4.74 -1.18 3.56
C TYR A 82 5.74 -2.23 4.01
N VAL A 83 5.48 -3.50 3.74
CA VAL A 83 6.39 -4.61 4.03
C VAL A 83 6.62 -5.42 2.77
N TYR A 84 7.89 -5.65 2.46
CA TYR A 84 8.33 -6.57 1.42
C TYR A 84 8.89 -7.82 2.09
N THR A 85 8.40 -8.96 1.66
CA THR A 85 8.79 -10.28 2.16
C THR A 85 9.25 -11.15 1.00
N TYR A 86 10.49 -11.61 1.07
CA TYR A 86 11.05 -12.57 0.13
C TYR A 86 10.66 -14.02 0.51
N GLY A 87 10.40 -14.86 -0.47
CA GLY A 87 10.03 -16.26 -0.28
C GLY A 87 8.60 -16.46 0.25
N CYS A 88 7.70 -15.50 -0.01
CA CYS A 88 6.32 -15.55 0.43
C CYS A 88 5.37 -15.49 -0.79
N PRO A 89 4.54 -16.53 -1.04
CA PRO A 89 3.53 -16.49 -2.10
C PRO A 89 2.50 -15.39 -1.83
N ALA A 90 1.80 -14.94 -2.89
CA ALA A 90 0.72 -13.96 -2.79
C ALA A 90 -0.36 -14.35 -1.75
N SER A 91 -0.59 -15.64 -1.56
CA SER A 91 -1.53 -16.21 -0.58
C SER A 91 -1.04 -16.11 0.88
N GLY A 92 0.28 -16.18 1.13
CA GLY A 92 0.87 -16.12 2.48
C GLY A 92 0.97 -14.70 3.04
N CYS A 93 1.08 -13.70 2.17
CA CYS A 93 1.23 -12.30 2.56
C CYS A 93 -0.03 -11.70 3.19
N ALA A 94 -1.22 -12.20 2.82
CA ALA A 94 -2.51 -11.71 3.34
C ALA A 94 -2.82 -12.29 4.73
N ALA A 95 -2.35 -13.52 4.99
CA ALA A 95 -2.51 -14.21 6.25
C ALA A 95 -1.38 -13.93 7.25
N GLY A 96 -0.22 -13.42 6.80
CA GLY A 96 0.95 -13.20 7.67
C GLY A 96 1.65 -14.50 8.06
N THR A 97 1.28 -15.58 7.38
CA THR A 97 1.87 -16.90 7.49
C THR A 97 2.75 -17.09 6.26
N CYS A 98 3.91 -16.45 6.24
CA CYS A 98 4.91 -16.70 5.20
C CYS A 98 5.62 -18.02 5.56
N THR A 99 5.21 -19.11 4.92
CA THR A 99 5.93 -20.39 4.98
C THR A 99 6.95 -20.40 3.85
N THR A 100 8.23 -20.43 4.22
CA THR A 100 9.42 -20.15 3.39
C THR A 100 9.70 -21.22 2.33
N ALA A 101 8.91 -21.28 1.26
CA ALA A 101 9.14 -22.25 0.19
C ALA A 101 8.89 -21.65 -1.20
N GLY A 102 9.82 -20.83 -1.72
CA GLY A 102 9.76 -20.36 -3.11
C GLY A 102 10.78 -19.27 -3.49
N ARG A 103 10.88 -18.99 -4.80
CA ARG A 103 11.57 -17.80 -5.37
C ARG A 103 10.63 -16.57 -5.47
N GLU A 104 9.45 -16.69 -4.88
CA GLU A 104 8.37 -15.72 -4.92
C GLU A 104 8.66 -14.53 -4.01
N TYR A 105 7.97 -13.41 -4.25
CA TYR A 105 7.98 -12.25 -3.37
C TYR A 105 6.55 -11.88 -3.01
N GLY A 106 6.39 -11.11 -1.94
CA GLY A 106 5.14 -10.43 -1.70
C GLY A 106 5.29 -9.10 -1.01
N ILE A 107 4.42 -8.17 -1.39
CA ILE A 107 4.30 -6.84 -0.78
C ILE A 107 3.01 -6.83 0.02
N SER A 108 3.05 -6.35 1.25
CA SER A 108 1.87 -6.14 2.09
C SER A 108 1.87 -4.75 2.70
N TYR A 109 0.68 -4.26 3.04
CA TYR A 109 0.48 -2.98 3.72
C TYR A 109 -0.12 -3.22 5.11
N LEU A 110 0.53 -2.69 6.15
CA LEU A 110 0.00 -2.66 7.50
C LEU A 110 -0.43 -1.23 7.85
N PRO A 111 -1.72 -0.98 8.12
CA PRO A 111 -2.18 0.33 8.55
C PRO A 111 -1.66 0.66 9.97
N ALA A 112 -1.45 1.95 10.26
CA ALA A 112 -1.02 2.45 11.57
C ALA A 112 -2.04 2.17 12.70
N THR A 113 -3.30 1.91 12.36
CA THR A 113 -4.37 1.59 13.30
C THR A 113 -5.20 0.43 12.74
N LEU A 114 -5.53 -0.55 13.59
CA LEU A 114 -6.34 -1.73 13.25
C LEU A 114 -7.82 -1.39 12.90
N ALA A 115 -8.18 -0.11 12.88
CA ALA A 115 -9.55 0.40 12.76
C ALA A 115 -9.83 0.94 11.35
N GLY A 116 -9.78 0.05 10.36
CA GLY A 116 -10.23 0.30 9.00
C GLY A 116 -10.01 -0.96 8.16
N PRO A 117 -10.69 -1.13 7.02
CA PRO A 117 -10.43 -2.24 6.10
C PRO A 117 -9.06 -2.01 5.45
N GLY A 118 -7.99 -2.21 6.22
CA GLY A 118 -6.64 -2.33 5.73
C GLY A 118 -6.53 -3.68 5.08
N THR A 119 -7.07 -3.79 3.86
CA THR A 119 -6.87 -4.94 3.01
C THR A 119 -5.37 -5.12 2.90
N ARG A 120 -4.84 -6.22 3.43
CA ARG A 120 -3.47 -6.63 3.13
C ARG A 120 -3.48 -6.95 1.65
N VAL A 121 -3.13 -5.95 0.84
CA VAL A 121 -2.98 -6.11 -0.61
C VAL A 121 -1.70 -6.89 -0.79
N CYS A 122 -1.82 -8.08 -1.38
CA CYS A 122 -0.73 -9.01 -1.57
C CYS A 122 -0.54 -9.22 -3.05
N LEU A 123 0.54 -8.66 -3.57
CA LEU A 123 1.00 -8.93 -4.93
C LEU A 123 2.20 -9.84 -4.83
N GLY A 124 2.09 -11.02 -5.44
CA GLY A 124 3.22 -11.93 -5.69
C GLY A 124 3.30 -12.28 -7.17
N GLU A 125 4.17 -13.24 -7.52
CA GLU A 125 4.23 -13.77 -8.89
C GLU A 125 2.82 -14.22 -9.35
N PRO A 126 2.49 -14.06 -10.65
CA PRO A 126 1.23 -14.58 -11.21
C PRO A 126 1.12 -16.10 -11.09
#